data_AF-A0A552JHA1-F1
#
_entry.id   AF-A0A552JHA1-F1
#
_cell.length_a   1.000
_cell.length_b   1.000
_cell.length_c   1.000
_cell.angle_alpha   90.00
_cell.angle_beta   90.00
_cell.angle_gamma   90.00
#
_symmetry.space_group_name_H-M   'P 1'
#
loop_
_entity.id
_entity.type
_entity.pdbx_description
1 polymer ?
#
loop_
_entity_poly.entity_id
_entity_poly.type
_entity_poly.pdbx_seq_one_letter_code
_entity_poly.pdbx_strand_id
1 'polypeptide(L)'
;MKKLILFCLFLGLVACNPSVNTTDNQKPKVISTSTIIADLTARVGGEEIDHQDILKPGDDPHVYEPVPADSVALEKADLILYNGYNLEPGLIKMINSTGIKAKKVAVGEAIKPLQLEKEGQKVPDPHVWGSAKNGIIMVGKIRDQLIELSPEDKEIFIQNAAQLIRELENLDRWITAAIETIPPSQRQLVTTHDAFQYYAHAYGLKVAGTLIGISTEEQPSAQTVKNLADAIKNLQVPAIFAETTINPTLITTVAEEAGVKLAPQQLYSDSIGAVGTGGDSYGKMLKENTRSIVESLGGKVPQEGQ
;
A
#
# COMPACT_ATOMS: atom_id res chain seq x y z
N MET A 1 12.68 -41.28 86.93
CA MET A 1 11.37 -41.62 86.31
C MET A 1 11.04 -40.56 85.26
N LYS A 2 10.54 -41.02 84.12
CA LYS A 2 10.24 -40.29 82.88
C LYS A 2 9.54 -38.93 83.07
N LYS A 3 9.88 -37.95 82.22
CA LYS A 3 8.91 -37.29 81.31
C LYS A 3 9.62 -36.45 80.23
N LEU A 4 9.21 -36.75 79.00
CA LEU A 4 9.47 -36.11 77.71
C LEU A 4 8.23 -35.27 77.37
N ILE A 5 8.38 -34.04 76.85
CA ILE A 5 7.44 -33.20 76.06
C ILE A 5 8.35 -32.03 75.58
N LEU A 6 8.78 -31.82 74.33
CA LEU A 6 8.18 -31.69 72.99
C LEU A 6 7.57 -30.30 72.67
N PHE A 7 8.11 -29.69 71.61
CA PHE A 7 7.54 -28.64 70.72
C PHE A 7 7.41 -27.21 71.28
N CYS A 8 7.65 -26.11 70.55
CA CYS A 8 7.69 -25.87 69.11
C CYS A 8 8.47 -24.56 68.85
N LEU A 9 9.41 -24.56 67.89
CA LEU A 9 10.15 -23.38 67.46
C LEU A 9 9.42 -22.76 66.25
N PHE A 10 8.77 -21.61 66.44
CA PHE A 10 8.12 -20.85 65.38
C PHE A 10 9.17 -19.96 64.69
N LEU A 11 9.73 -20.44 63.58
CA LEU A 11 10.57 -19.65 62.68
C LEU A 11 9.64 -18.96 61.66
N GLY A 12 9.41 -17.66 61.85
CA GLY A 12 8.67 -16.85 60.88
C GLY A 12 9.53 -16.58 59.64
N LEU A 13 9.27 -17.31 58.55
CA LEU A 13 9.78 -16.99 57.22
C LEU A 13 8.88 -15.93 56.58
N VAL A 14 9.35 -14.68 56.56
CA VAL A 14 8.78 -13.62 55.73
C VAL A 14 9.25 -13.87 54.29
N ALA A 15 8.41 -14.54 53.51
CA ALA A 15 8.58 -14.66 52.06
C ALA A 15 7.93 -13.44 51.39
N CYS A 16 8.70 -12.37 51.18
CA CYS A 16 8.34 -11.34 50.20
C CYS A 16 8.56 -11.92 48.80
N ASN A 17 7.50 -12.50 48.22
CA ASN A 17 7.46 -12.74 46.78
C ASN A 17 7.12 -11.40 46.11
N PRO A 18 8.00 -10.80 45.29
CA PRO A 18 7.54 -9.78 44.38
C PRO A 18 6.66 -10.51 43.36
N SER A 19 5.35 -10.35 43.49
CA SER A 19 4.43 -10.62 42.41
C SER A 19 4.87 -9.72 41.25
N VAL A 20 5.69 -10.26 40.35
CA VAL A 20 5.87 -9.68 39.03
C VAL A 20 4.50 -9.84 38.39
N ASN A 21 3.66 -8.82 38.55
CA ASN A 21 2.53 -8.60 37.68
C ASN A 21 3.15 -8.31 36.31
N THR A 22 3.46 -9.37 35.56
CA THR A 22 3.48 -9.28 34.11
C THR A 22 2.05 -8.94 33.74
N THR A 23 1.73 -7.64 33.70
CA THR A 23 0.72 -7.17 32.77
C THR A 23 1.15 -7.76 31.43
N ASP A 24 0.46 -8.82 31.01
CA ASP A 24 0.49 -9.30 29.64
C ASP A 24 -0.04 -8.13 28.83
N ASN A 25 0.86 -7.20 28.48
CA ASN A 25 0.52 -5.98 27.75
C ASN A 25 0.29 -6.45 26.32
N GLN A 26 -0.87 -7.05 26.08
CA GLN A 26 -1.25 -7.55 24.78
C GLN A 26 -1.34 -6.34 23.86
N LYS A 27 -0.36 -6.25 22.94
CA LYS A 27 -0.30 -5.20 21.93
C LYS A 27 -1.62 -5.14 21.16
N PRO A 28 -2.13 -3.95 20.82
CA PRO A 28 -3.33 -3.84 20.01
C PRO A 28 -3.18 -4.55 18.67
N LYS A 29 -4.21 -5.29 18.27
CA LYS A 29 -4.25 -6.03 17.01
C LYS A 29 -4.70 -5.13 15.89
N VAL A 30 -3.80 -4.88 14.95
CA VAL A 30 -4.04 -4.01 13.79
C VAL A 30 -3.99 -4.84 12.52
N ILE A 31 -5.09 -4.82 11.76
CA ILE A 31 -5.16 -5.46 10.46
C ILE A 31 -5.09 -4.42 9.35
N SER A 32 -4.25 -4.65 8.34
CA SER A 32 -4.22 -3.85 7.11
C SER A 32 -4.69 -4.69 5.92
N THR A 33 -5.60 -4.17 5.11
CA THR A 33 -6.13 -4.94 3.96
C THR A 33 -5.12 -5.03 2.82
N SER A 34 -4.54 -3.91 2.39
CA SER A 34 -3.59 -3.85 1.28
C SER A 34 -2.13 -3.82 1.74
N THR A 35 -1.21 -4.28 0.88
CA THR A 35 0.23 -4.32 1.21
C THR A 35 0.85 -2.94 1.41
N ILE A 36 0.33 -1.92 0.72
CA ILE A 36 0.78 -0.54 0.86
C ILE A 36 0.41 0.01 2.24
N ILE A 37 -0.85 -0.17 2.66
CA ILE A 37 -1.28 0.25 4.00
C ILE A 37 -0.54 -0.56 5.07
N ALA A 38 -0.28 -1.84 4.81
CA ALA A 38 0.50 -2.68 5.69
C ALA A 38 1.93 -2.15 5.89
N ASP A 39 2.67 -1.84 4.83
CA ASP A 39 4.03 -1.27 4.94
C ASP A 39 4.03 0.05 5.72
N LEU A 40 3.11 0.96 5.40
CA LEU A 40 2.99 2.23 6.12
C LEU A 40 2.65 2.02 7.61
N THR A 41 1.74 1.08 7.90
CA THR A 41 1.30 0.77 9.27
C THR A 41 2.41 0.13 10.09
N ALA A 42 3.10 -0.88 9.55
CA ALA A 42 4.23 -1.52 10.21
C ALA A 42 5.33 -0.51 10.54
N ARG A 43 5.61 0.43 9.65
CA ARG A 43 6.63 1.47 9.86
C ARG A 43 6.25 2.53 10.88
N VAL A 44 4.96 2.85 11.02
CA VAL A 44 4.48 3.79 12.05
C VAL A 44 4.33 3.09 13.40
N GLY A 45 3.67 1.94 13.42
CA GLY A 45 3.35 1.19 14.63
C GLY A 45 4.54 0.47 15.25
N GLY A 46 5.48 0.02 14.42
CA GLY A 46 6.68 -0.68 14.88
C GLY A 46 6.34 -1.86 15.80
N GLU A 47 7.09 -1.99 16.88
CA GLU A 47 6.89 -3.05 17.87
C GLU A 47 5.72 -2.79 18.82
N GLU A 48 5.00 -1.68 18.76
CA GLU A 48 3.95 -1.40 19.75
C GLU A 48 2.58 -1.96 19.35
N ILE A 49 2.47 -2.57 18.17
CA ILE A 49 1.25 -3.20 17.67
C ILE A 49 1.50 -4.66 17.27
N ASP A 50 0.46 -5.49 17.38
CA ASP A 50 0.41 -6.80 16.74
C ASP A 50 -0.20 -6.62 15.34
N HIS A 51 0.66 -6.44 14.34
CA HIS A 51 0.26 -6.09 12.98
C HIS A 51 0.20 -7.30 12.05
N GLN A 52 -0.90 -7.40 11.30
CA GLN A 52 -1.06 -8.41 10.24
C GLN A 52 -1.67 -7.77 8.99
N ASP A 53 -1.12 -8.14 7.83
CA ASP A 53 -1.64 -7.82 6.51
C ASP A 53 -2.53 -8.96 5.95
N ILE A 54 -3.58 -8.61 5.22
CA ILE A 54 -4.44 -9.57 4.50
C ILE A 54 -3.83 -9.90 3.14
N LEU A 55 -3.78 -8.92 2.22
CA LEU A 55 -3.17 -9.12 0.91
C LEU A 55 -1.67 -9.30 1.04
N LYS A 56 -1.12 -10.21 0.23
CA LYS A 56 0.30 -10.49 0.11
C LYS A 56 0.90 -9.79 -1.11
N PRO A 57 2.23 -9.59 -1.15
CA PRO A 57 2.90 -9.01 -2.31
C PRO A 57 2.54 -9.73 -3.61
N GLY A 58 2.06 -8.97 -4.59
CA GLY A 58 1.57 -9.48 -5.88
C GLY A 58 0.07 -9.80 -5.94
N ASP A 59 -0.65 -9.84 -4.82
CA ASP A 59 -2.11 -9.97 -4.84
C ASP A 59 -2.76 -8.71 -5.45
N ASP A 60 -3.83 -8.93 -6.22
CA ASP A 60 -4.65 -7.88 -6.80
C ASP A 60 -5.86 -7.60 -5.89
N PRO A 61 -5.98 -6.39 -5.30
CA PRO A 61 -7.06 -6.05 -4.37
C PRO A 61 -8.45 -5.99 -5.01
N HIS A 62 -8.54 -5.68 -6.32
CA HIS A 62 -9.82 -5.48 -6.98
C HIS A 62 -10.59 -6.80 -7.13
N VAL A 63 -9.85 -7.90 -7.27
CA VAL A 63 -10.40 -9.25 -7.49
C VAL A 63 -10.08 -10.23 -6.35
N TYR A 64 -9.53 -9.74 -5.24
CA TYR A 64 -9.22 -10.59 -4.09
C TYR A 64 -10.50 -11.16 -3.48
N GLU A 65 -10.54 -12.49 -3.37
CA GLU A 65 -11.63 -13.23 -2.73
C GLU A 65 -11.25 -13.62 -1.30
N PRO A 66 -11.90 -13.04 -0.27
CA PRO A 66 -11.55 -13.31 1.12
C PRO A 66 -11.66 -14.79 1.50
N VAL A 67 -10.68 -15.27 2.26
CA VAL A 67 -10.61 -16.64 2.76
C VAL A 67 -11.06 -16.73 4.23
N PRO A 68 -11.40 -17.92 4.76
CA PRO A 68 -11.83 -18.05 6.16
C PRO A 68 -10.85 -17.49 7.19
N ALA A 69 -9.54 -17.54 6.91
CA ALA A 69 -8.52 -16.98 7.78
C ALA A 69 -8.65 -15.45 7.92
N ASP A 70 -9.10 -14.74 6.88
CA ASP A 70 -9.29 -13.30 6.91
C ASP A 70 -10.43 -12.93 7.86
N SER A 71 -11.54 -13.66 7.82
CA SER A 71 -12.65 -13.46 8.76
C SER A 71 -12.17 -13.60 10.21
N VAL A 72 -11.36 -14.63 10.49
CA VAL A 72 -10.80 -14.85 11.84
C VAL A 72 -9.85 -13.71 12.25
N ALA A 73 -9.05 -13.18 11.32
CA ALA A 73 -8.16 -12.07 11.59
C ALA A 73 -8.96 -10.77 11.89
N LEU A 74 -9.95 -10.46 11.05
CA LEU A 74 -10.80 -9.28 11.17
C LEU A 74 -11.68 -9.31 12.43
N GLU A 75 -12.17 -10.49 12.83
CA GLU A 75 -12.98 -10.67 14.06
C GLU A 75 -12.17 -10.39 15.34
N LYS A 76 -10.86 -10.64 15.29
CA LYS A 76 -9.94 -10.48 16.43
C LYS A 76 -9.22 -9.12 16.45
N ALA A 77 -9.42 -8.30 15.42
CA ALA A 77 -8.78 -7.01 15.30
C ALA A 77 -9.35 -6.01 16.30
N ASP A 78 -8.51 -5.11 16.80
CA ASP A 78 -8.94 -3.90 17.49
C ASP A 78 -9.15 -2.75 16.49
N LEU A 79 -8.29 -2.72 15.46
CA LEU A 79 -8.32 -1.74 14.36
C LEU A 79 -8.12 -2.42 13.01
N ILE A 80 -8.96 -2.06 12.04
CA ILE A 80 -8.84 -2.46 10.63
C ILE A 80 -8.59 -1.20 9.80
N LEU A 81 -7.46 -1.18 9.10
CA LEU A 81 -7.05 -0.14 8.17
C LEU A 81 -7.24 -0.67 6.74
N TYR A 82 -8.06 0.01 5.96
CA TYR A 82 -8.32 -0.34 4.56
C TYR A 82 -8.24 0.88 3.65
N ASN A 83 -8.15 0.69 2.33
CA ASN A 83 -7.92 1.82 1.44
C ASN A 83 -9.14 2.75 1.36
N GLY A 84 -10.34 2.18 1.24
CA GLY A 84 -11.53 2.95 0.90
C GLY A 84 -11.65 3.14 -0.61
N TYR A 85 -12.61 3.98 -1.02
CA TYR A 85 -12.95 4.19 -2.45
C TYR A 85 -13.22 2.91 -3.24
N ASN A 86 -13.67 1.86 -2.54
CA ASN A 86 -14.00 0.56 -3.12
C ASN A 86 -12.82 -0.14 -3.82
N LEU A 87 -11.58 0.04 -3.33
CA LEU A 87 -10.41 -0.70 -3.83
C LEU A 87 -10.54 -2.21 -3.62
N GLU A 88 -10.87 -2.64 -2.39
CA GLU A 88 -10.94 -4.06 -2.03
C GLU A 88 -12.40 -4.51 -1.83
N PRO A 89 -13.26 -4.60 -2.87
CA PRO A 89 -14.70 -4.77 -2.73
C PRO A 89 -15.08 -6.01 -1.89
N GLY A 90 -14.39 -7.14 -2.10
CA GLY A 90 -14.60 -8.37 -1.33
C GLY A 90 -14.32 -8.19 0.17
N LEU A 91 -13.17 -7.58 0.51
CA LEU A 91 -12.81 -7.30 1.89
C LEU A 91 -13.70 -6.21 2.50
N ILE A 92 -14.03 -5.15 1.77
CA ILE A 92 -14.94 -4.09 2.23
C ILE A 92 -16.32 -4.66 2.59
N LYS A 93 -16.82 -5.61 1.80
CA LYS A 93 -18.05 -6.34 2.13
C LYS A 93 -17.89 -7.16 3.41
N MET A 94 -16.77 -7.85 3.60
CA MET A 94 -16.49 -8.66 4.79
C MET A 94 -16.32 -7.81 6.06
N ILE A 95 -15.54 -6.72 6.02
CA ILE A 95 -15.34 -5.83 7.18
C ILE A 95 -16.66 -5.18 7.61
N ASN A 96 -17.61 -4.97 6.71
CA ASN A 96 -18.92 -4.39 7.01
C ASN A 96 -19.95 -5.41 7.51
N SER A 97 -19.59 -6.69 7.61
CA SER A 97 -20.46 -7.72 8.18
C SER A 97 -20.68 -7.54 9.69
N THR A 98 -21.79 -8.05 10.21
CA THR A 98 -22.24 -7.86 11.60
C THR A 98 -21.33 -8.49 12.66
N GLY A 99 -20.43 -9.41 12.27
CA GLY A 99 -19.48 -10.07 13.17
C GLY A 99 -18.25 -9.23 13.50
N ILE A 100 -17.92 -8.22 12.68
CA ILE A 100 -16.70 -7.44 12.81
C ILE A 100 -16.93 -6.18 13.65
N LYS A 101 -16.44 -6.22 14.90
CA LYS A 101 -16.59 -5.14 15.89
C LYS A 101 -15.44 -4.14 15.92
N ALA A 102 -14.30 -4.50 15.35
CA ALA A 102 -13.12 -3.64 15.28
C ALA A 102 -13.45 -2.26 14.71
N LYS A 103 -12.69 -1.23 15.12
CA LYS A 103 -12.77 0.08 14.47
C LYS A 103 -12.30 -0.06 13.03
N LYS A 104 -13.05 0.48 12.07
CA LYS A 104 -12.75 0.41 10.63
C LYS A 104 -12.37 1.79 10.15
N VAL A 105 -11.24 1.92 9.46
CA VAL A 105 -10.75 3.20 8.97
C VAL A 105 -10.33 3.07 7.51
N ALA A 106 -11.03 3.79 6.64
CA ALA A 106 -10.59 4.05 5.27
C ALA A 106 -9.44 5.07 5.31
N VAL A 107 -8.21 4.59 5.15
CA VAL A 107 -6.99 5.41 5.20
C VAL A 107 -6.91 6.32 3.98
N GLY A 108 -7.23 5.78 2.79
CA GLY A 108 -7.20 6.53 1.54
C GLY A 108 -8.24 7.64 1.47
N GLU A 109 -9.34 7.52 2.21
CA GLU A 109 -10.40 8.54 2.28
C GLU A 109 -9.99 9.81 3.05
N ALA A 110 -8.79 9.85 3.63
CA ALA A 110 -8.17 11.10 4.08
C ALA A 110 -7.78 12.03 2.92
N ILE A 111 -7.69 11.52 1.70
CA ILE A 111 -7.35 12.26 0.48
C ILE A 111 -8.61 12.54 -0.32
N LYS A 112 -8.81 13.79 -0.77
CA LYS A 112 -9.89 14.09 -1.72
C LYS A 112 -9.61 13.35 -3.05
N PRO A 113 -10.52 12.49 -3.53
CA PRO A 113 -10.18 11.61 -4.64
C PRO A 113 -10.24 12.37 -5.97
N LEU A 114 -9.37 11.96 -6.89
CA LEU A 114 -9.60 12.20 -8.31
C LEU A 114 -10.91 11.54 -8.72
N GLN A 115 -11.63 12.19 -9.63
CA GLN A 115 -12.91 11.71 -10.13
C GLN A 115 -12.71 11.24 -11.57
N LEU A 116 -13.13 10.01 -11.84
CA LEU A 116 -13.09 9.41 -13.17
C LEU A 116 -14.51 9.25 -13.68
N GLU A 117 -14.69 9.42 -14.98
CA GLU A 117 -15.98 9.22 -15.64
C GLU A 117 -16.10 7.74 -16.03
N LYS A 118 -17.05 7.03 -15.42
CA LYS A 118 -17.40 5.65 -15.73
C LYS A 118 -18.89 5.57 -16.03
N GLU A 119 -19.24 5.18 -17.26
CA GLU A 119 -20.64 5.06 -17.73
C GLU A 119 -21.49 6.32 -17.49
N GLY A 120 -20.88 7.51 -17.62
CA GLY A 120 -21.54 8.80 -17.39
C GLY A 120 -21.75 9.16 -15.92
N GLN A 121 -21.12 8.42 -15.00
CA GLN A 121 -21.09 8.72 -13.57
C GLN A 121 -19.66 9.02 -13.12
N LYS A 122 -19.52 9.97 -12.20
CA LYS A 122 -18.25 10.24 -11.54
C LYS A 122 -18.05 9.24 -10.42
N VAL A 123 -16.98 8.46 -10.52
CA VAL A 123 -16.54 7.51 -9.51
C VAL A 123 -15.17 7.93 -8.97
N PRO A 124 -14.91 7.74 -7.66
CA PRO A 124 -13.61 8.05 -7.09
C PRO A 124 -12.55 7.05 -7.58
N ASP A 125 -11.38 7.55 -7.93
CA ASP A 125 -10.20 6.72 -8.20
C ASP A 125 -9.59 6.25 -6.87
N PRO A 126 -9.49 4.93 -6.62
CA PRO A 126 -8.97 4.39 -5.37
C PRO A 126 -7.45 4.44 -5.24
N HIS A 127 -6.69 4.67 -6.31
CA HIS A 127 -5.22 4.54 -6.36
C HIS A 127 -4.47 5.74 -5.73
N VAL A 128 -4.98 6.23 -4.59
CA VAL A 128 -4.55 7.47 -3.93
C VAL A 128 -3.07 7.45 -3.55
N TRP A 129 -2.48 6.28 -3.30
CA TRP A 129 -1.07 6.12 -2.93
C TRP A 129 -0.11 6.46 -4.08
N GLY A 130 -0.60 6.65 -5.30
CA GLY A 130 0.23 6.94 -6.48
C GLY A 130 1.09 8.20 -6.38
N SER A 131 0.93 9.05 -5.36
CA SER A 131 1.84 10.16 -5.07
C SER A 131 2.42 10.09 -3.65
N ALA A 132 3.69 10.47 -3.50
CA ALA A 132 4.36 10.47 -2.20
C ALA A 132 3.70 11.45 -1.22
N LYS A 133 3.16 12.57 -1.72
CA LYS A 133 2.34 13.51 -0.92
C LYS A 133 1.09 12.87 -0.34
N ASN A 134 0.38 12.05 -1.12
CA ASN A 134 -0.76 11.31 -0.57
C ASN A 134 -0.29 10.25 0.44
N GLY A 135 0.84 9.58 0.18
CA GLY A 135 1.47 8.70 1.16
C GLY A 135 1.73 9.39 2.51
N ILE A 136 2.21 10.64 2.52
CA ILE A 136 2.39 11.44 3.75
C ILE A 136 1.05 11.64 4.48
N ILE A 137 -0.04 11.93 3.76
CA ILE A 137 -1.37 12.07 4.35
C ILE A 137 -1.85 10.74 4.95
N MET A 138 -1.64 9.63 4.24
CA MET A 138 -1.97 8.28 4.72
C MET A 138 -1.20 7.95 6.01
N VAL A 139 0.11 8.26 6.06
CA VAL A 139 0.94 8.09 7.26
C VAL A 139 0.41 8.90 8.44
N GLY A 140 0.02 10.16 8.21
CA GLY A 140 -0.62 11.00 9.23
C GLY A 140 -1.91 10.39 9.76
N LYS A 141 -2.78 9.89 8.86
CA LYS A 141 -4.03 9.23 9.22
C LYS A 141 -3.78 7.97 10.05
N ILE A 142 -2.85 7.11 9.63
CA ILE A 142 -2.46 5.89 10.34
C ILE A 142 -1.96 6.24 11.75
N ARG A 143 -1.00 7.16 11.85
CA ARG A 143 -0.46 7.65 13.13
C ARG A 143 -1.57 8.06 14.09
N ASP A 144 -2.50 8.89 13.63
CA ASP A 144 -3.56 9.41 14.50
C ASP A 144 -4.47 8.28 15.01
N GLN A 145 -4.76 7.28 14.16
CA GLN A 145 -5.55 6.13 14.59
C GLN A 145 -4.80 5.20 15.55
N LEU A 146 -3.49 5.04 15.38
CA LEU A 146 -2.67 4.28 16.32
C LEU A 146 -2.56 4.99 17.68
N ILE A 147 -2.45 6.33 17.71
CA ILE A 147 -2.47 7.13 18.95
C ILE A 147 -3.83 7.01 19.67
N GLU A 148 -4.94 7.02 18.92
CA GLU A 148 -6.27 6.81 19.50
C GLU A 148 -6.42 5.39 20.09
N LEU A 149 -5.76 4.40 19.48
CA LEU A 149 -5.82 3.00 19.88
C LEU A 149 -4.92 2.68 21.08
N SER A 150 -3.68 3.20 21.09
CA SER A 150 -2.72 3.10 22.18
C SER A 150 -2.15 4.49 22.53
N PRO A 151 -2.83 5.24 23.41
CA PRO A 151 -2.37 6.57 23.83
C PRO A 151 -1.03 6.56 24.58
N GLU A 152 -0.67 5.44 25.21
CA GLU A 152 0.59 5.23 25.93
C GLU A 152 1.81 5.17 25.01
N ASP A 153 1.63 4.73 23.76
CA ASP A 153 2.70 4.59 22.75
C ASP A 153 2.80 5.81 21.81
N LYS A 154 2.06 6.87 22.14
CA LYS A 154 1.90 8.06 21.29
C LYS A 154 3.22 8.66 20.81
N GLU A 155 4.18 8.84 21.70
CA GLU A 155 5.47 9.44 21.35
C GLU A 155 6.23 8.61 20.31
N ILE A 156 6.13 7.28 20.38
CA ILE A 156 6.77 6.35 19.44
C ILE A 156 6.11 6.51 18.05
N PHE A 157 4.78 6.47 17.97
CA PHE A 157 4.07 6.65 16.70
C PHE A 157 4.36 8.01 16.06
N ILE A 158 4.45 9.08 16.86
CA ILE A 158 4.81 10.42 16.36
C ILE A 158 6.23 10.42 15.78
N GLN A 159 7.20 9.83 16.48
CA GLN A 159 8.59 9.79 16.02
C GLN A 159 8.74 8.96 14.73
N ASN A 160 8.15 7.77 14.69
CA ASN A 160 8.17 6.88 13.54
C ASN A 160 7.51 7.52 12.31
N ALA A 161 6.32 8.10 12.48
CA ALA A 161 5.63 8.83 11.42
C ALA A 161 6.45 10.02 10.93
N ALA A 162 7.07 10.80 11.83
CA ALA A 162 7.89 11.93 11.43
C ALA A 162 9.12 11.52 10.62
N GLN A 163 9.73 10.37 10.93
CA GLN A 163 10.83 9.81 10.14
C GLN A 163 10.34 9.41 8.75
N LEU A 164 9.29 8.60 8.66
CA LEU A 164 8.74 8.13 7.40
C LEU A 164 8.25 9.30 6.51
N ILE A 165 7.64 10.33 7.09
CA ILE A 165 7.23 11.54 6.36
C ILE A 165 8.44 12.22 5.72
N ARG A 166 9.55 12.41 6.44
CA ARG A 166 10.76 13.02 5.87
C ARG A 166 11.31 12.20 4.70
N GLU A 167 11.27 10.88 4.80
CA GLU A 167 11.69 10.00 3.70
C GLU A 167 10.79 10.17 2.47
N LEU A 168 9.47 10.24 2.65
CA LEU A 168 8.52 10.47 1.56
C LEU A 168 8.63 11.88 0.96
N GLU A 169 8.93 12.90 1.76
CA GLU A 169 9.18 14.26 1.28
C GLU A 169 10.46 14.33 0.41
N ASN A 170 11.51 13.62 0.82
CA ASN A 170 12.73 13.51 0.01
C ASN A 170 12.47 12.75 -1.29
N LEU A 171 11.70 11.66 -1.20
CA LEU A 171 11.30 10.87 -2.35
C LEU A 171 10.47 11.69 -3.34
N ASP A 172 9.46 12.44 -2.87
CA ASP A 172 8.62 13.32 -3.70
C ASP A 172 9.48 14.27 -4.56
N ARG A 173 10.45 14.96 -3.93
CA ARG A 173 11.36 15.87 -4.64
C ARG A 173 12.23 15.15 -5.67
N TRP A 174 12.76 13.98 -5.29
CA TRP A 174 13.57 13.17 -6.20
C TRP A 174 12.76 12.67 -7.40
N ILE A 175 11.50 12.25 -7.18
CA ILE A 175 10.61 11.83 -8.26
C ILE A 175 10.35 12.99 -9.22
N THR A 176 10.01 14.17 -8.70
CA THR A 176 9.83 15.37 -9.54
C THR A 176 11.07 15.66 -10.38
N ALA A 177 12.25 15.72 -9.76
CA ALA A 177 13.50 15.98 -10.47
C ALA A 177 13.80 14.91 -11.54
N ALA A 178 13.53 13.64 -11.25
CA ALA A 178 13.74 12.55 -12.19
C ALA A 178 12.78 12.62 -13.38
N ILE A 179 11.49 12.84 -13.16
CA ILE A 179 10.49 12.97 -14.23
C ILE A 179 10.74 14.20 -15.11
N GLU A 180 11.24 15.31 -14.54
CA GLU A 180 11.60 16.51 -15.31
C GLU A 180 12.68 16.27 -16.36
N THR A 181 13.51 15.23 -16.20
CA THR A 181 14.52 14.86 -17.20
C THR A 181 13.93 14.23 -18.46
N ILE A 182 12.69 13.72 -18.39
CA ILE A 182 11.99 13.13 -19.54
C ILE A 182 11.64 14.26 -20.52
N PRO A 183 11.95 14.12 -21.83
CA PRO A 183 11.55 15.09 -22.85
C PRO A 183 10.03 15.36 -22.78
N PRO A 184 9.57 16.63 -22.80
CA PRO A 184 8.15 16.94 -22.62
C PRO A 184 7.20 16.20 -23.57
N SER A 185 7.62 15.94 -24.81
CA SER A 185 6.84 15.17 -25.79
C SER A 185 6.70 13.68 -25.44
N GLN A 186 7.55 13.15 -24.57
CA GLN A 186 7.57 11.74 -24.14
C GLN A 186 6.93 11.52 -22.77
N ARG A 187 6.39 12.56 -22.13
CA ARG A 187 5.72 12.49 -20.81
C ARG A 187 4.30 11.91 -20.89
N GLN A 188 4.17 10.81 -21.63
CA GLN A 188 2.94 10.06 -21.84
C GLN A 188 3.15 8.66 -21.29
N LEU A 189 2.33 8.26 -20.33
CA LEU A 189 2.37 6.96 -19.68
C LEU A 189 1.27 6.07 -20.27
N VAL A 190 1.63 4.83 -20.58
CA VAL A 190 0.70 3.79 -21.04
C VAL A 190 0.96 2.53 -20.22
N THR A 191 -0.03 2.13 -19.43
CA THR A 191 0.01 0.99 -18.50
C THR A 191 -1.07 -0.03 -18.82
N THR A 192 -1.11 -1.14 -18.08
CA THR A 192 -2.14 -2.17 -18.25
C THR A 192 -3.51 -1.65 -17.80
N HIS A 193 -3.59 -1.02 -16.63
CA HIS A 193 -4.84 -0.46 -16.09
C HIS A 193 -4.69 0.95 -15.53
N ASP A 194 -5.83 1.56 -15.18
CA ASP A 194 -5.94 2.97 -14.80
C ASP A 194 -5.59 3.24 -13.32
N ALA A 195 -4.36 2.91 -12.92
CA ALA A 195 -3.85 3.08 -11.54
C ALA A 195 -2.90 4.27 -11.34
N PHE A 196 -2.44 4.91 -12.41
CA PHE A 196 -1.34 5.89 -12.34
C PHE A 196 -1.79 7.35 -12.42
N GLN A 197 -3.08 7.65 -12.30
CA GLN A 197 -3.60 9.02 -12.43
C GLN A 197 -3.05 9.96 -11.35
N TYR A 198 -2.99 9.53 -10.09
CA TYR A 198 -2.40 10.33 -9.01
C TYR A 198 -0.90 10.57 -9.24
N TYR A 199 -0.17 9.55 -9.72
CA TYR A 199 1.25 9.68 -10.06
C TYR A 199 1.44 10.69 -11.20
N ALA A 200 0.68 10.52 -12.28
CA ALA A 200 0.76 11.39 -13.45
C ALA A 200 0.41 12.84 -13.11
N HIS A 201 -0.67 13.06 -12.35
CA HIS A 201 -1.08 14.38 -11.90
C HIS A 201 -0.03 15.04 -10.98
N ALA A 202 0.57 14.27 -10.05
CA ALA A 202 1.56 14.81 -9.12
C ALA A 202 2.87 15.21 -9.80
N TYR A 203 3.30 14.48 -10.82
CA TYR A 203 4.64 14.62 -11.41
C TYR A 203 4.65 15.12 -12.86
N GLY A 204 3.51 15.53 -13.41
CA GLY A 204 3.43 16.18 -14.72
C GLY A 204 3.57 15.21 -15.91
N LEU A 205 3.06 13.99 -15.77
CA LEU A 205 2.84 13.07 -16.88
C LEU A 205 1.36 13.12 -17.29
N LYS A 206 1.05 12.54 -18.45
CA LYS A 206 -0.32 12.24 -18.86
C LYS A 206 -0.48 10.74 -19.05
N VAL A 207 -1.53 10.16 -18.47
CA VAL A 207 -1.94 8.78 -18.81
C VAL A 207 -2.63 8.85 -20.18
N ALA A 208 -2.00 8.28 -21.19
CA ALA A 208 -2.43 8.42 -22.59
C ALA A 208 -3.37 7.29 -23.04
N GLY A 209 -3.38 6.17 -22.31
CA GLY A 209 -4.27 5.05 -22.53
C GLY A 209 -3.93 3.90 -21.59
N THR A 210 -4.93 3.06 -21.34
CA THR A 210 -4.85 1.82 -20.55
C THR A 210 -5.63 0.73 -21.27
N LEU A 211 -5.31 -0.54 -21.00
CA LEU A 211 -6.12 -1.65 -21.52
C LEU A 211 -7.39 -1.85 -20.71
N ILE A 212 -7.26 -1.72 -19.40
CA ILE A 212 -8.29 -1.95 -18.42
C ILE A 212 -8.64 -0.62 -17.76
N GLY A 213 -9.90 -0.45 -17.34
CA GLY A 213 -10.34 0.69 -16.56
C GLY A 213 -9.75 0.70 -15.14
N ILE A 214 -10.54 1.17 -14.19
CA ILE A 214 -10.10 1.36 -12.79
C ILE A 214 -9.95 0.03 -12.06
N SER A 215 -10.84 -0.94 -12.33
CA SER A 215 -10.80 -2.26 -11.71
C SER A 215 -10.36 -3.30 -12.74
N THR A 216 -9.47 -4.19 -12.30
CA THR A 216 -8.95 -5.31 -13.08
C THR A 216 -9.95 -6.45 -13.27
N GLU A 217 -11.11 -6.39 -12.61
CA GLU A 217 -12.25 -7.28 -12.87
C GLU A 217 -12.74 -7.12 -14.33
N GLU A 218 -12.57 -5.92 -14.91
CA GLU A 218 -12.94 -5.63 -16.28
C GLU A 218 -12.01 -6.38 -17.27
N GLN A 219 -12.62 -7.21 -18.12
CA GLN A 219 -11.89 -7.89 -19.20
C GLN A 219 -11.95 -7.06 -20.49
N PRO A 220 -10.82 -6.63 -21.04
CA PRO A 220 -10.81 -5.81 -22.24
C PRO A 220 -11.19 -6.64 -23.46
N SER A 221 -12.02 -6.06 -24.33
CA SER A 221 -12.37 -6.69 -25.61
C SER A 221 -11.20 -6.64 -26.60
N ALA A 222 -11.17 -7.54 -27.59
CA ALA A 222 -10.18 -7.49 -28.67
C ALA A 222 -10.18 -6.14 -29.42
N GLN A 223 -11.34 -5.48 -29.52
CA GLN A 223 -11.45 -4.15 -30.10
C GLN A 223 -10.73 -3.09 -29.23
N THR A 224 -10.77 -3.24 -27.91
CA THR A 224 -10.08 -2.35 -26.96
C THR A 224 -8.56 -2.47 -27.12
N VAL A 225 -8.05 -3.71 -27.21
CA VAL A 225 -6.63 -4.00 -27.47
C VAL A 225 -6.17 -3.30 -28.76
N LYS A 226 -6.93 -3.50 -29.85
CA LYS A 226 -6.62 -2.88 -31.15
C LYS A 226 -6.66 -1.35 -31.09
N ASN A 227 -7.69 -0.77 -30.48
CA ASN A 227 -7.83 0.68 -30.34
C ASN A 227 -6.65 1.28 -29.59
N LEU A 228 -6.19 0.63 -28.52
CA LEU A 228 -5.03 1.07 -27.77
C LEU A 228 -3.76 0.95 -28.60
N ALA A 229 -3.56 -0.16 -29.32
CA ALA A 229 -2.40 -0.34 -30.20
C ALA A 229 -2.33 0.75 -31.28
N ASP A 230 -3.46 1.09 -31.91
CA ASP A 230 -3.54 2.17 -32.90
C ASP A 230 -3.32 3.57 -32.27
N ALA A 231 -3.80 3.80 -31.05
CA ALA A 231 -3.52 5.03 -30.31
C ALA A 231 -2.02 5.18 -29.98
N ILE A 232 -1.36 4.11 -29.55
CA ILE A 232 0.08 4.10 -29.24
C ILE A 232 0.93 4.43 -30.47
N LYS A 233 0.58 3.88 -31.64
CA LYS A 233 1.26 4.20 -32.91
C LYS A 233 1.25 5.72 -33.19
N ASN A 234 0.13 6.37 -32.91
CA ASN A 234 -0.02 7.82 -33.11
C ASN A 234 0.71 8.64 -32.04
N LEU A 235 0.79 8.14 -30.81
CA LEU A 235 1.45 8.82 -29.69
C LEU A 235 2.98 8.77 -29.80
N GLN A 236 3.54 7.79 -30.52
CA GLN A 236 4.99 7.61 -30.70
C GLN A 236 5.76 7.56 -29.37
N VAL A 237 5.15 6.98 -28.33
CA VAL A 237 5.82 6.76 -27.05
C VAL A 237 6.96 5.76 -27.22
N PRO A 238 8.09 5.95 -26.52
CA PRO A 238 9.25 5.06 -26.66
C PRO A 238 9.03 3.67 -26.03
N ALA A 239 8.15 3.59 -25.03
CA ALA A 239 7.84 2.34 -24.33
C ALA A 239 6.43 2.37 -23.71
N ILE A 240 5.90 1.17 -23.44
CA ILE A 240 4.70 0.93 -22.62
C ILE A 240 5.04 -0.01 -21.46
N PHE A 241 4.18 -0.09 -20.44
CA PHE A 241 4.53 -0.72 -19.17
C PHE A 241 3.53 -1.80 -18.76
N ALA A 242 4.05 -3.00 -18.47
CA ALA A 242 3.32 -4.03 -17.75
C ALA A 242 3.34 -3.79 -16.23
N GLU A 243 2.48 -4.48 -15.50
CA GLU A 243 2.30 -4.30 -14.06
C GLU A 243 2.45 -5.61 -13.31
N THR A 244 2.89 -5.56 -12.05
CA THR A 244 3.25 -6.76 -11.27
C THR A 244 2.05 -7.57 -10.78
N THR A 245 0.86 -6.97 -10.68
CA THR A 245 -0.38 -7.61 -10.20
C THR A 245 -1.24 -8.16 -11.35
N ILE A 246 -0.90 -7.89 -12.61
CA ILE A 246 -1.71 -8.23 -13.78
C ILE A 246 -0.92 -9.10 -14.75
N ASN A 247 -1.58 -10.11 -15.34
CA ASN A 247 -0.96 -10.95 -16.36
C ASN A 247 -0.48 -10.10 -17.58
N PRO A 248 0.81 -10.15 -17.95
CA PRO A 248 1.38 -9.25 -18.95
C PRO A 248 1.03 -9.62 -20.40
N THR A 249 0.28 -10.72 -20.63
CA THR A 249 -0.01 -11.22 -21.98
C THR A 249 -0.66 -10.15 -22.86
N LEU A 250 -1.69 -9.47 -22.35
CA LEU A 250 -2.45 -8.49 -23.13
C LEU A 250 -1.61 -7.27 -23.52
N ILE A 251 -0.88 -6.69 -22.56
CA ILE A 251 -0.01 -5.53 -22.85
C ILE A 251 1.18 -5.91 -23.74
N THR A 252 1.63 -7.16 -23.68
CA THR A 252 2.65 -7.68 -24.62
C THR A 252 2.11 -7.73 -26.04
N THR A 253 0.88 -8.22 -26.24
CA THR A 253 0.22 -8.20 -27.56
C THR A 253 0.06 -6.77 -28.08
N VAL A 254 -0.33 -5.82 -27.23
CA VAL A 254 -0.40 -4.40 -27.61
C VAL A 254 0.96 -3.88 -28.05
N ALA A 255 2.04 -4.22 -27.33
CA ALA A 255 3.40 -3.81 -27.68
C ALA A 255 3.79 -4.30 -29.09
N GLU A 256 3.53 -5.58 -29.38
CA GLU A 256 3.80 -6.21 -30.67
C GLU A 256 2.98 -5.58 -31.81
N GLU A 257 1.67 -5.40 -31.62
CA GLU A 257 0.78 -4.81 -32.63
C GLU A 257 1.08 -3.33 -32.90
N ALA A 258 1.48 -2.59 -31.86
CA ALA A 258 1.87 -1.19 -31.96
C ALA A 258 3.29 -0.98 -32.49
N GLY A 259 4.14 -2.02 -32.47
CA GLY A 259 5.56 -1.90 -32.80
C GLY A 259 6.33 -1.04 -31.79
N VAL A 260 5.90 -1.02 -30.52
CA VAL A 260 6.52 -0.26 -29.42
C VAL A 260 7.25 -1.20 -28.47
N LYS A 261 8.23 -0.68 -27.73
CA LYS A 261 8.93 -1.49 -26.71
C LYS A 261 8.05 -1.69 -25.48
N LEU A 262 8.05 -2.90 -24.95
CA LEU A 262 7.66 -3.14 -23.58
C LEU A 262 8.85 -2.78 -22.67
N ALA A 263 8.60 -1.98 -21.63
CA ALA A 263 9.62 -1.66 -20.64
C ALA A 263 10.13 -2.94 -19.97
N PRO A 264 11.46 -3.06 -19.71
CA PRO A 264 12.03 -4.29 -19.15
C PRO A 264 11.57 -4.56 -17.71
N GLN A 265 11.32 -3.49 -16.96
CA GLN A 265 10.85 -3.56 -15.58
C GLN A 265 9.35 -3.29 -15.52
N GLN A 266 8.60 -4.25 -14.95
CA GLN A 266 7.18 -4.06 -14.64
C GLN A 266 7.02 -3.01 -13.55
N LEU A 267 5.93 -2.25 -13.63
CA LEU A 267 5.56 -1.28 -12.61
C LEU A 267 4.79 -1.96 -11.49
N TYR A 268 5.06 -1.55 -10.27
CA TYR A 268 4.25 -1.88 -9.10
C TYR A 268 3.07 -0.92 -9.03
N SER A 269 1.85 -1.43 -9.13
CA SER A 269 0.63 -0.61 -9.06
C SER A 269 -0.07 -0.80 -7.72
N ASP A 270 -0.77 -1.94 -7.57
CA ASP A 270 -1.69 -2.18 -6.46
C ASP A 270 -1.07 -2.90 -5.27
N SER A 271 0.18 -3.33 -5.43
CA SER A 271 0.90 -4.08 -4.41
C SER A 271 2.38 -3.77 -4.44
N ILE A 272 2.99 -3.71 -3.24
CA ILE A 272 4.46 -3.71 -3.12
C ILE A 272 5.03 -5.05 -3.59
N GLY A 273 6.33 -5.08 -3.86
CA GLY A 273 7.04 -6.30 -4.23
C GLY A 273 7.32 -7.24 -3.06
N ALA A 274 7.67 -8.49 -3.36
CA ALA A 274 8.10 -9.44 -2.34
C ALA A 274 9.38 -8.98 -1.62
N VAL A 275 9.58 -9.42 -0.37
CA VAL A 275 10.76 -9.09 0.43
C VAL A 275 12.06 -9.36 -0.35
N GLY A 276 12.96 -8.38 -0.38
CA GLY A 276 14.23 -8.45 -1.11
C GLY A 276 14.17 -7.96 -2.56
N THR A 277 12.99 -7.60 -3.08
CA THR A 277 12.86 -6.96 -4.40
C THR A 277 13.08 -5.44 -4.34
N GLY A 278 13.26 -4.83 -5.51
CA GLY A 278 13.41 -3.38 -5.65
C GLY A 278 12.19 -2.56 -5.22
N GLY A 279 11.03 -3.19 -4.99
CA GLY A 279 9.79 -2.56 -4.58
C GLY A 279 9.20 -3.09 -3.27
N ASP A 280 10.00 -3.71 -2.40
CA ASP A 280 9.53 -4.40 -1.18
C ASP A 280 9.04 -3.50 -0.02
N SER A 281 8.86 -2.21 -0.27
CA SER A 281 8.21 -1.24 0.61
C SER A 281 7.61 -0.13 -0.26
N TYR A 282 6.66 0.64 0.27
CA TYR A 282 5.97 1.68 -0.48
C TYR A 282 6.94 2.74 -1.07
N GLY A 283 7.94 3.17 -0.30
CA GLY A 283 8.94 4.13 -0.78
C GLY A 283 9.81 3.57 -1.91
N LYS A 284 10.23 2.31 -1.78
CA LYS A 284 11.01 1.62 -2.82
C LYS A 284 10.19 1.34 -4.08
N MET A 285 8.92 0.98 -3.91
CA MET A 285 7.95 0.79 -4.99
C MET A 285 7.85 2.04 -5.88
N LEU A 286 7.59 3.20 -5.28
CA LEU A 286 7.55 4.48 -6.01
C LEU A 286 8.89 4.82 -6.67
N LYS A 287 10.00 4.56 -5.96
CA LYS A 287 11.35 4.79 -6.49
C LYS A 287 11.63 3.94 -7.74
N GLU A 288 11.36 2.65 -7.68
CA GLU A 288 11.61 1.72 -8.79
C GLU A 288 10.72 2.01 -10.00
N ASN A 289 9.43 2.31 -9.75
CA ASN A 289 8.52 2.79 -10.81
C ASN A 289 9.08 4.03 -11.49
N THR A 290 9.57 5.00 -10.71
CA THR A 290 10.14 6.23 -11.25
C THR A 290 11.35 5.95 -12.12
N ARG A 291 12.26 5.06 -11.68
CA ARG A 291 13.43 4.69 -12.49
C ARG A 291 13.02 4.06 -13.82
N SER A 292 12.14 3.06 -13.77
CA SER A 292 11.64 2.38 -14.97
C SER A 292 10.97 3.36 -15.94
N ILE A 293 10.11 4.25 -15.43
CA ILE A 293 9.42 5.27 -16.22
C ILE A 293 10.42 6.24 -16.86
N VAL A 294 11.34 6.79 -16.06
CA VAL A 294 12.33 7.78 -16.53
C VAL A 294 13.24 7.19 -17.60
N GLU A 295 13.81 6.01 -17.36
CA GLU A 295 14.73 5.36 -18.29
C GLU A 295 14.02 4.95 -19.59
N SER A 296 12.82 4.40 -19.47
CA SER A 296 12.06 3.90 -20.63
C SER A 296 11.44 5.04 -21.46
N LEU A 297 11.19 6.20 -20.85
CA LEU A 297 10.69 7.40 -21.53
C LEU A 297 11.80 8.37 -21.98
N GLY A 298 13.08 7.98 -21.90
CA GLY A 298 14.19 8.75 -22.45
C GLY A 298 14.75 9.86 -21.55
N GLY A 299 14.40 9.84 -20.26
CA GLY A 299 15.00 10.67 -19.23
C GLY A 299 16.29 10.09 -18.65
N LYS A 300 16.76 10.70 -17.56
CA LYS A 300 17.96 10.29 -16.81
C LYS A 300 17.65 10.28 -15.32
N VAL A 301 17.90 9.16 -14.67
CA VAL A 301 17.71 9.03 -13.22
C VAL A 301 18.79 9.84 -12.49
N PRO A 302 18.42 10.84 -11.66
CA PRO A 302 19.37 11.59 -10.86
C PRO A 302 20.06 10.69 -9.83
N GLN A 303 21.31 11.02 -9.47
CA GLN A 303 22.00 10.35 -8.37
C GLN A 303 21.28 10.63 -7.04
N GLU A 304 21.30 9.66 -6.13
CA GLU A 304 20.65 9.78 -4.84
C GLU A 304 21.31 10.87 -3.99
N GLY A 305 20.50 11.80 -3.45
CA GLY A 305 20.97 12.89 -2.58
C GLY A 305 21.25 14.23 -3.26
N GLN A 306 20.89 14.38 -4.55
CA GLN A 306 20.85 15.67 -5.26
C GLN A 306 19.46 16.28 -5.27
#